data_AF-A0A177CKV3-F1
#
_entry.id   AF-A0A177CKV3-F1
#
_cell.length_a   1.000
_cell.length_b   1.000
_cell.length_c   1.000
_cell.angle_alpha   90.00
_cell.angle_beta   90.00
_cell.angle_gamma   90.00
#
_symmetry.space_group_name_H-M   'P 1'
#
loop_
_entity.id
_entity.type
_entity.pdbx_description
1 polymer ?
#
loop_
_entity_poly.entity_id
_entity_poly.type
_entity_poly.pdbx_seq_one_letter_code
_entity_poly.pdbx_strand_id
1 'polypeptide(L)'
;MDSSYSRDDCVAAIRDYYAFLAAMFMDPSYIIEPPPDGWPNMTAEAMQELGKSRKPGPGPPDPEGLPGGSFIDWRHIVDQMKEGEADAALELLGSQGEKRQFGGKLPKSCIGLVRGGLLMGEDPDVIVLDTADRLVYWMTCPAVIKEISEPKPTYFVGSVDGEETETNGNASGEEDVDENVDQINEDDEDEEDDEDDDLDDFIRWGPCWPFRDFFEMLKSQFRELNFFAKDAYQVVDKWTNTTPIDGPILEGLVAMVQAIYRRHGWPDVSQYRKEECLAEIKKELDEKFPRHAGYYDRCLA
;
A
#
# COMPACT_ATOMS: atom_id res chain seq x y z
N MET A 1 -6.80 -6.48 -30.50
CA MET A 1 -6.12 -7.23 -29.42
C MET A 1 -7.22 -7.74 -28.52
N ASP A 2 -7.32 -9.06 -28.38
CA ASP A 2 -8.38 -9.70 -27.62
C ASP A 2 -8.12 -9.44 -26.13
N SER A 3 -8.93 -8.57 -25.53
CA SER A 3 -8.67 -7.87 -24.28
C SER A 3 -9.79 -8.16 -23.30
N SER A 4 -10.00 -9.43 -22.95
CA SER A 4 -10.62 -9.70 -21.66
C SER A 4 -9.53 -9.72 -20.60
N TYR A 5 -9.63 -8.81 -19.65
CA TYR A 5 -9.07 -9.04 -18.32
C TYR A 5 -9.43 -10.47 -17.90
N SER A 6 -8.43 -11.34 -17.78
CA SER A 6 -8.63 -12.65 -17.17
C SER A 6 -8.57 -12.45 -15.67
N ARG A 7 -9.73 -12.21 -15.06
CA ARG A 7 -9.90 -12.24 -13.60
C ARG A 7 -9.20 -13.46 -13.00
N ASP A 8 -9.29 -14.59 -13.68
CA ASP A 8 -8.69 -15.85 -13.27
C ASP A 8 -7.16 -15.78 -13.23
N ASP A 9 -6.54 -15.07 -14.17
CA ASP A 9 -5.08 -14.88 -14.17
C ASP A 9 -4.62 -14.03 -12.98
N CYS A 10 -5.35 -12.96 -12.66
CA CYS A 10 -5.06 -12.11 -11.52
C CYS A 10 -5.23 -12.88 -10.20
N VAL A 11 -6.35 -13.59 -10.06
CA VAL A 11 -6.63 -14.44 -8.90
C VAL A 11 -5.56 -15.53 -8.78
N ALA A 12 -5.15 -16.16 -9.88
CA ALA A 12 -4.10 -17.18 -9.87
C ALA A 12 -2.76 -16.62 -9.41
N ALA A 13 -2.36 -15.41 -9.83
CA ALA A 13 -1.12 -14.79 -9.37
C ALA A 13 -1.14 -14.46 -7.87
N ILE A 14 -2.27 -13.95 -7.36
CA ILE A 14 -2.45 -13.68 -5.92
C ILE A 14 -2.40 -15.00 -5.12
N ARG A 15 -3.11 -16.04 -5.56
CA ARG A 15 -3.09 -17.36 -4.91
C ARG A 15 -1.70 -17.97 -4.88
N ASP A 16 -0.98 -17.91 -6.00
CA ASP A 16 0.40 -18.38 -6.12
C ASP A 16 1.36 -17.59 -5.21
N TYR A 17 1.08 -16.30 -4.96
CA TYR A 17 1.80 -15.51 -3.97
C TYR A 17 1.53 -15.97 -2.54
N TYR A 18 0.27 -16.14 -2.14
CA TYR A 18 -0.07 -16.64 -0.81
C TYR A 18 0.41 -18.07 -0.56
N ALA A 19 0.36 -18.94 -1.57
CA ALA A 19 0.93 -20.29 -1.49
C ALA A 19 2.45 -20.25 -1.22
N PHE A 20 3.15 -19.30 -1.83
CA PHE A 20 4.56 -19.05 -1.55
C PHE A 20 4.79 -18.55 -0.11
N LEU A 21 4.01 -17.58 0.38
CA LEU A 21 4.12 -17.10 1.77
C LEU A 21 3.83 -18.21 2.78
N ALA A 22 2.83 -19.06 2.51
CA ALA A 22 2.47 -20.20 3.34
C ALA A 22 3.59 -21.26 3.38
N ALA A 23 4.26 -21.49 2.25
CA ALA A 23 5.44 -22.35 2.21
C ALA A 23 6.63 -21.77 3.00
N MET A 24 6.75 -20.44 3.08
CA MET A 24 7.87 -19.78 3.76
C MET A 24 7.64 -19.60 5.27
N PHE A 25 6.52 -19.02 5.70
CA PHE A 25 6.29 -18.69 7.11
C PHE A 25 4.81 -18.65 7.54
N MET A 26 3.91 -18.20 6.66
CA MET A 26 2.51 -17.93 7.01
C MET A 26 1.73 -19.22 7.33
N ASP A 27 0.84 -19.22 8.32
CA ASP A 27 -0.07 -20.35 8.55
C ASP A 27 -1.13 -20.38 7.42
N PRO A 28 -1.30 -21.51 6.71
CA PRO A 28 -2.34 -21.65 5.69
C PRO A 28 -3.76 -21.33 6.18
N SER A 29 -4.05 -21.40 7.48
CA SER A 29 -5.36 -21.03 8.04
C SER A 29 -5.73 -19.57 7.84
N TYR A 30 -4.75 -18.68 7.58
CA TYR A 30 -5.00 -17.28 7.25
C TYR A 30 -5.42 -17.06 5.79
N ILE A 31 -5.27 -18.07 4.92
CA ILE A 31 -5.66 -17.98 3.51
C ILE A 31 -7.08 -18.49 3.36
N ILE A 32 -8.02 -17.55 3.16
CA ILE A 32 -9.44 -17.86 2.99
C ILE A 32 -9.82 -17.70 1.52
N GLU A 33 -10.19 -18.81 0.89
CA GLU A 33 -10.65 -18.83 -0.51
C GLU A 33 -12.13 -18.42 -0.62
N PRO A 34 -12.51 -17.61 -1.62
CA PRO A 34 -13.91 -17.30 -1.86
C PRO A 34 -14.69 -18.56 -2.26
N PRO A 35 -15.99 -18.63 -1.90
CA PRO A 35 -16.90 -19.61 -2.48
C PRO A 35 -16.93 -19.51 -4.02
N PRO A 36 -17.36 -20.56 -4.73
CA PRO A 36 -17.44 -20.54 -6.20
C PRO A 36 -18.23 -19.35 -6.77
N ASP A 37 -19.29 -18.93 -6.06
CA ASP A 37 -20.15 -17.80 -6.45
C ASP A 37 -19.68 -16.45 -5.87
N GLY A 38 -18.49 -16.42 -5.26
CA GLY A 38 -17.96 -15.26 -4.53
C GLY A 38 -18.49 -15.15 -3.10
N TRP A 39 -18.03 -14.11 -2.39
CA TRP A 39 -18.50 -13.83 -1.04
C TRP A 39 -19.90 -13.19 -1.09
N PRO A 40 -20.94 -13.78 -0.47
CA PRO A 40 -22.31 -13.24 -0.53
C PRO A 40 -22.42 -11.82 0.02
N ASN A 41 -21.50 -11.45 0.91
CA ASN A 41 -21.49 -10.16 1.59
C ASN A 41 -20.84 -9.03 0.78
N MET A 42 -20.06 -9.34 -0.26
CA MET A 42 -19.35 -8.36 -1.10
C MET A 42 -20.22 -7.93 -2.30
N THR A 43 -21.33 -7.23 -2.02
CA THR A 43 -22.20 -6.65 -3.06
C THR A 43 -21.75 -5.22 -3.42
N ALA A 44 -22.21 -4.70 -4.56
CA ALA A 44 -21.89 -3.32 -4.98
C ALA A 44 -22.38 -2.28 -3.95
N GLU A 45 -23.52 -2.54 -3.33
CA GLU A 45 -24.12 -1.70 -2.28
C GLU A 45 -23.29 -1.73 -0.99
N ALA A 46 -22.81 -2.91 -0.58
CA ALA A 46 -21.99 -3.07 0.62
C ALA A 46 -20.63 -2.35 0.54
N MET A 47 -20.15 -2.08 -0.68
CA MET A 47 -18.90 -1.36 -0.95
C MET A 47 -19.12 0.16 -1.13
N GLN A 48 -20.36 0.65 -1.10
CA GLN A 48 -20.69 2.04 -1.45
C GLN A 48 -20.44 3.04 -0.29
N GLU A 49 -20.47 2.60 0.97
CA GLU A 49 -20.60 3.45 2.16
C GLU A 49 -19.26 3.93 2.80
N LEU A 50 -18.18 4.10 2.01
CA LEU A 50 -16.82 4.29 2.52
C LEU A 50 -16.47 5.66 3.21
N GLY A 51 -17.19 6.11 4.27
CA GLY A 51 -17.27 7.55 4.68
C GLY A 51 -17.31 8.09 6.16
N LYS A 52 -16.42 7.70 7.13
CA LYS A 52 -16.07 8.32 8.48
C LYS A 52 -16.96 8.02 9.74
N SER A 53 -16.54 7.73 11.00
CA SER A 53 -15.25 7.45 11.71
C SER A 53 -15.40 6.58 13.02
N ARG A 54 -14.48 5.62 13.35
CA ARG A 54 -13.79 5.42 14.67
C ARG A 54 -12.74 4.25 14.67
N LYS A 55 -11.85 4.26 15.70
CA LYS A 55 -10.57 3.57 16.00
C LYS A 55 -10.55 2.01 16.02
N PRO A 56 -9.41 1.39 15.61
CA PRO A 56 -9.21 -0.06 15.61
C PRO A 56 -9.19 -0.70 17.01
N GLY A 57 -9.84 -1.85 17.13
CA GLY A 57 -9.81 -2.72 18.31
C GLY A 57 -8.65 -3.73 18.30
N PRO A 58 -8.36 -4.39 19.44
CA PRO A 58 -7.22 -5.29 19.61
C PRO A 58 -7.54 -6.70 19.09
N GLY A 59 -7.36 -6.92 17.78
CA GLY A 59 -7.22 -8.27 17.22
C GLY A 59 -5.74 -8.69 17.15
N PRO A 60 -5.42 -9.99 17.04
CA PRO A 60 -4.08 -10.41 16.63
C PRO A 60 -3.75 -9.78 15.26
N PRO A 61 -2.50 -9.36 15.02
CA PRO A 61 -2.15 -8.73 13.75
C PRO A 61 -2.31 -9.72 12.60
N ASP A 62 -2.93 -9.26 11.51
CA ASP A 62 -2.97 -10.02 10.24
C ASP A 62 -1.55 -10.28 9.76
N PRO A 63 -1.22 -11.49 9.28
CA PRO A 63 0.13 -11.77 8.82
C PRO A 63 0.50 -10.85 7.65
N GLU A 64 1.63 -10.18 7.80
CA GLU A 64 2.20 -9.27 6.82
C GLU A 64 2.56 -10.05 5.56
N GLY A 65 2.16 -9.54 4.40
CA GLY A 65 2.54 -10.13 3.12
C GLY A 65 3.74 -9.47 2.47
N LEU A 66 4.17 -8.33 3.00
CA LEU A 66 5.40 -7.59 2.69
C LEU A 66 5.81 -6.85 3.98
N PRO A 67 7.04 -6.37 4.11
CA PRO A 67 7.45 -5.79 5.39
C PRO A 67 6.51 -4.67 5.84
N GLY A 68 6.07 -4.72 7.11
CA GLY A 68 5.16 -3.72 7.68
C GLY A 68 3.77 -3.62 7.05
N GLY A 69 3.43 -4.45 6.06
CA GLY A 69 2.19 -4.34 5.29
C GLY A 69 1.42 -5.66 5.18
N SER A 70 0.19 -5.67 5.70
CA SER A 70 -0.75 -6.78 5.56
C SER A 70 -1.63 -6.55 4.34
N PHE A 71 -1.86 -7.59 3.54
CA PHE A 71 -2.81 -7.48 2.43
C PHE A 71 -4.22 -7.27 2.97
N ILE A 72 -5.00 -6.44 2.29
CA ILE A 72 -6.33 -6.07 2.76
C ILE A 72 -7.28 -7.27 2.64
N ASP A 73 -7.86 -7.68 3.78
CA ASP A 73 -9.05 -8.51 3.78
C ASP A 73 -10.31 -7.65 3.59
N TRP A 74 -10.64 -7.39 2.33
CA TRP A 74 -11.84 -6.64 1.97
C TRP A 74 -13.13 -7.27 2.48
N ARG A 75 -13.17 -8.61 2.66
CA ARG A 75 -14.34 -9.28 3.22
C ARG A 75 -14.48 -8.94 4.70
N HIS A 76 -13.41 -9.07 5.47
CA HIS A 76 -13.43 -8.71 6.88
C HIS A 76 -13.83 -7.24 7.08
N ILE A 77 -13.29 -6.34 6.26
CA ILE A 77 -13.68 -4.93 6.27
C ILE A 77 -15.18 -4.76 5.98
N VAL A 78 -15.73 -5.43 4.96
CA VAL A 78 -17.16 -5.36 4.65
C VAL A 78 -18.03 -5.90 5.79
N ASP A 79 -17.62 -7.00 6.42
CA ASP A 79 -18.34 -7.55 7.56
C ASP A 79 -18.30 -6.57 8.74
N GLN A 80 -17.14 -5.97 9.05
CA GLN A 80 -17.01 -4.93 10.08
C GLN A 80 -17.79 -3.65 9.76
N MET A 81 -17.87 -3.24 8.49
CA MET A 81 -18.68 -2.09 8.06
C MET A 81 -20.17 -2.34 8.34
N LYS A 82 -20.67 -3.55 8.06
CA LYS A 82 -22.07 -3.93 8.34
C LYS A 82 -22.38 -3.94 9.84
N GLU A 83 -21.39 -4.29 10.65
CA GLU A 83 -21.51 -4.30 12.12
C GLU A 83 -21.31 -2.91 12.74
N GLY A 84 -20.95 -1.90 11.93
CA GLY A 84 -20.64 -0.55 12.39
C GLY A 84 -19.30 -0.45 13.13
N GLU A 85 -18.41 -1.43 12.94
CA GLU A 85 -17.12 -1.55 13.62
C GLU A 85 -15.94 -1.00 12.79
N ALA A 86 -16.04 -1.03 11.45
CA ALA A 86 -15.01 -0.47 10.56
C ALA A 86 -15.42 0.87 9.98
N ASP A 87 -14.43 1.77 9.89
CA ASP A 87 -14.61 3.02 9.19
C ASP A 87 -14.14 2.95 7.75
N ALA A 88 -15.11 3.21 6.92
CA ALA A 88 -15.04 2.88 5.55
C ALA A 88 -14.14 3.93 4.79
N ALA A 89 -14.05 5.17 5.27
CA ALA A 89 -13.11 6.17 4.74
C ALA A 89 -11.67 5.96 5.23
N LEU A 90 -11.47 5.44 6.44
CA LEU A 90 -10.15 5.07 6.94
C LEU A 90 -9.59 3.87 6.20
N GLU A 91 -10.42 2.87 5.89
CA GLU A 91 -9.99 1.75 5.08
C GLU A 91 -9.60 2.20 3.67
N LEU A 92 -10.34 3.15 3.07
CA LEU A 92 -9.91 3.79 1.82
C LEU A 92 -8.60 4.56 1.99
N LEU A 93 -8.45 5.38 3.03
CA LEU A 93 -7.21 6.12 3.28
C LEU A 93 -6.01 5.18 3.44
N GLY A 94 -6.16 4.09 4.18
CA GLY A 94 -5.09 3.12 4.44
C GLY A 94 -4.78 2.18 3.28
N SER A 95 -5.69 2.05 2.30
CA SER A 95 -5.54 1.16 1.14
C SER A 95 -5.26 1.88 -0.18
N GLN A 96 -5.71 3.13 -0.28
CA GLN A 96 -5.69 3.96 -1.48
C GLN A 96 -5.08 5.33 -1.22
N GLY A 97 -4.55 5.59 -0.03
CA GLY A 97 -3.86 6.82 0.26
C GLY A 97 -4.75 8.06 0.40
N GLU A 98 -4.09 9.18 0.64
CA GLU A 98 -4.74 10.48 0.69
C GLU A 98 -5.11 10.97 -0.71
N LYS A 99 -6.21 11.74 -0.81
CA LYS A 99 -6.64 12.33 -2.10
C LYS A 99 -5.50 13.07 -2.81
N ARG A 100 -4.64 13.79 -2.08
CA ARG A 100 -3.50 14.51 -2.67
C ARG A 100 -2.48 13.58 -3.35
N GLN A 101 -2.36 12.32 -2.93
CA GLN A 101 -1.44 11.35 -3.57
C GLN A 101 -1.89 10.97 -4.99
N PHE A 102 -3.15 11.20 -5.35
CA PHE A 102 -3.72 10.89 -6.67
C PHE A 102 -4.38 12.10 -7.34
N GLY A 103 -4.11 13.33 -6.88
CA GLY A 103 -4.83 14.53 -7.34
C GLY A 103 -6.37 14.42 -7.22
N GLY A 104 -6.85 13.60 -6.28
CA GLY A 104 -8.26 13.28 -6.08
C GLY A 104 -8.88 12.34 -7.12
N LYS A 105 -8.09 11.78 -8.05
CA LYS A 105 -8.55 11.08 -9.27
C LYS A 105 -8.07 9.62 -9.34
N LEU A 106 -8.28 8.82 -8.29
CA LEU A 106 -8.03 7.37 -8.41
C LEU A 106 -9.10 6.73 -9.31
N PRO A 107 -8.73 6.05 -10.43
CA PRO A 107 -9.70 5.39 -11.29
C PRO A 107 -10.55 4.36 -10.56
N LYS A 108 -11.82 4.18 -10.95
CA LYS A 108 -12.69 3.16 -10.33
C LYS A 108 -12.21 1.72 -10.55
N SER A 109 -11.32 1.49 -11.51
CA SER A 109 -10.69 0.20 -11.78
C SER A 109 -9.57 -0.14 -10.80
N CYS A 110 -9.13 0.83 -10.01
CA CYS A 110 -8.06 0.70 -9.04
C CYS A 110 -8.57 0.19 -7.69
N ILE A 111 -7.87 -0.81 -7.13
CA ILE A 111 -8.19 -1.46 -5.86
C ILE A 111 -6.93 -1.50 -5.02
N GLY A 112 -6.99 -0.99 -3.78
CA GLY A 112 -5.89 -1.11 -2.84
C GLY A 112 -5.59 -2.57 -2.50
N LEU A 113 -4.30 -2.91 -2.41
CA LEU A 113 -3.84 -4.26 -2.08
C LEU A 113 -3.37 -4.43 -0.63
N VAL A 114 -2.89 -3.36 -0.01
CA VAL A 114 -2.19 -3.42 1.29
C VAL A 114 -2.82 -2.43 2.27
N ARG A 115 -3.04 -2.86 3.52
CA ARG A 115 -3.61 -2.07 4.60
C ARG A 115 -2.48 -1.66 5.53
N GLY A 116 -2.12 -0.38 5.45
CA GLY A 116 -1.04 0.13 6.26
C GLY A 116 0.32 -0.44 5.84
N GLY A 117 1.32 0.36 6.09
CA GLY A 117 2.70 0.08 5.78
C GLY A 117 3.44 1.34 6.16
N LEU A 118 4.24 1.26 7.21
CA LEU A 118 5.20 2.29 7.53
C LEU A 118 6.56 1.72 7.14
N LEU A 119 6.66 1.14 5.92
CA LEU A 119 7.90 0.48 5.46
C LEU A 119 9.09 1.40 5.66
N MET A 120 8.91 2.71 5.50
CA MET A 120 10.02 3.66 5.49
C MET A 120 9.67 5.11 5.88
N GLY A 121 8.55 5.41 6.57
CA GLY A 121 8.21 6.82 6.84
C GLY A 121 6.90 7.08 7.57
N GLU A 122 6.47 8.35 7.56
CA GLU A 122 5.23 8.82 8.20
C GLU A 122 3.98 8.54 7.33
N ASP A 123 4.15 8.35 6.02
CA ASP A 123 3.06 8.11 5.07
C ASP A 123 2.78 6.61 4.89
N PRO A 124 1.50 6.19 4.78
CA PRO A 124 1.14 4.80 4.57
C PRO A 124 1.60 4.29 3.21
N ASP A 125 2.04 3.02 3.15
CA ASP A 125 2.34 2.36 1.89
C ASP A 125 1.08 2.11 1.08
N VAL A 126 0.99 2.78 -0.06
CA VAL A 126 -0.16 2.66 -0.95
C VAL A 126 0.26 1.83 -2.16
N ILE A 127 -0.24 0.59 -2.19
CA ILE A 127 -0.10 -0.33 -3.32
C ILE A 127 -1.47 -0.56 -3.91
N VAL A 128 -1.63 -0.27 -5.20
CA VAL A 128 -2.92 -0.28 -5.88
C VAL A 128 -2.83 -1.15 -7.14
N LEU A 129 -3.79 -2.06 -7.30
CA LEU A 129 -4.01 -2.83 -8.52
C LEU A 129 -5.00 -2.12 -9.42
N ASP A 130 -4.58 -1.72 -10.61
CA ASP A 130 -5.49 -1.31 -11.68
C ASP A 130 -5.92 -2.52 -12.49
N THR A 131 -7.19 -2.89 -12.34
CA THR A 131 -7.79 -4.03 -13.04
C THR A 131 -8.00 -3.80 -14.54
N ALA A 132 -8.07 -2.53 -14.99
CA ALA A 132 -8.21 -2.20 -16.40
C ALA A 132 -6.87 -2.39 -17.13
N ASP A 133 -5.80 -1.80 -16.59
CA ASP A 133 -4.48 -1.82 -17.22
C ASP A 133 -3.63 -3.02 -16.80
N ARG A 134 -4.06 -3.80 -15.80
CA ARG A 134 -3.36 -4.98 -15.25
C ARG A 134 -2.01 -4.63 -14.64
N LEU A 135 -1.93 -3.43 -14.07
CA LEU A 135 -0.74 -2.88 -13.44
C LEU A 135 -0.93 -2.78 -11.94
N VAL A 136 0.13 -3.05 -11.20
CA VAL A 136 0.23 -2.73 -9.78
C VAL A 136 1.13 -1.52 -9.63
N TYR A 137 0.62 -0.48 -8.99
CA TYR A 137 1.33 0.75 -8.66
C TYR A 137 1.75 0.70 -7.19
N TRP A 138 2.98 1.11 -6.89
CA TRP A 138 3.45 1.26 -5.52
C TRP A 138 3.92 2.70 -5.31
N MET A 139 3.04 3.51 -4.72
CA MET A 139 3.21 4.97 -4.67
C MET A 139 4.44 5.39 -3.87
N THR A 140 4.59 4.82 -2.68
CA THR A 140 5.69 5.06 -1.74
C THR A 140 6.83 4.07 -1.92
N CYS A 141 6.95 3.46 -3.11
CA CYS A 141 7.95 2.40 -3.34
C CYS A 141 9.36 2.86 -2.94
N PRO A 142 10.04 2.12 -2.03
CA PRO A 142 11.37 2.49 -1.57
C PRO A 142 12.36 2.62 -2.73
N ALA A 143 13.25 3.61 -2.66
CA ALA A 143 14.23 3.88 -3.73
C ALA A 143 15.09 2.64 -4.06
N VAL A 144 15.45 1.86 -3.04
CA VAL A 144 16.21 0.63 -3.22
C VAL A 144 15.44 -0.44 -4.00
N ILE A 145 14.13 -0.56 -3.78
CA ILE A 145 13.29 -1.47 -4.57
C ILE A 145 13.25 -1.00 -6.02
N LYS A 146 13.09 0.31 -6.28
CA LYS A 146 13.12 0.87 -7.63
C LYS A 146 14.43 0.56 -8.37
N GLU A 147 15.56 0.65 -7.65
CA GLU A 147 16.89 0.39 -8.23
C GLU A 147 17.08 -1.09 -8.59
N ILE A 148 16.66 -2.02 -7.72
CA ILE A 148 16.95 -3.45 -7.91
C ILE A 148 15.90 -4.21 -8.73
N SER A 149 14.72 -3.61 -8.96
CA SER A 149 13.59 -4.29 -9.62
C SER A 149 13.13 -3.65 -10.93
N GLU A 150 13.86 -2.64 -11.41
CA GLU A 150 13.69 -1.96 -12.71
C GLU A 150 12.21 -1.78 -13.14
N PRO A 151 11.35 -1.14 -12.32
CA PRO A 151 9.97 -0.88 -12.68
C PRO A 151 9.82 -0.03 -13.94
N LYS A 152 8.64 -0.10 -14.54
CA LYS A 152 8.24 0.91 -15.51
C LYS A 152 7.97 2.22 -14.76
N PRO A 153 8.64 3.34 -15.12
CA PRO A 153 8.23 4.64 -14.62
C PRO A 153 6.88 5.00 -15.23
N THR A 154 6.00 5.62 -14.45
CA THR A 154 4.71 6.08 -14.94
C THR A 154 4.46 7.53 -14.58
N TYR A 155 3.82 8.20 -15.52
CA TYR A 155 3.20 9.51 -15.37
C TYR A 155 1.79 9.35 -15.92
N PHE A 156 0.78 9.68 -15.14
CA PHE A 156 -0.60 9.66 -15.62
C PHE A 156 -0.92 11.06 -16.12
N VAL A 157 -1.05 11.23 -17.44
CA VAL A 157 -1.59 12.46 -18.03
C VAL A 157 -3.11 12.27 -18.08
N GLY A 158 -3.80 12.66 -17.02
CA GLY A 158 -5.25 12.68 -17.06
C GLY A 158 -5.72 13.81 -17.97
N SER A 159 -6.35 13.50 -19.10
CA SER A 159 -7.17 14.50 -19.81
C SER A 159 -8.30 14.90 -18.87
N VAL A 160 -8.38 16.18 -18.54
CA VAL A 160 -9.50 16.78 -17.82
C VAL A 160 -10.67 16.86 -18.78
N ASP A 161 -11.32 15.74 -19.05
CA ASP A 161 -12.53 15.77 -19.87
C ASP A 161 -13.71 16.23 -19.02
N GLY A 162 -14.14 17.48 -19.25
CA GLY A 162 -15.54 17.87 -19.13
C GLY A 162 -15.88 19.05 -18.25
N GLU A 163 -15.20 20.19 -18.37
CA GLU A 163 -15.89 21.47 -18.12
C GLU A 163 -16.52 21.95 -19.43
N GLU A 164 -17.85 21.91 -19.48
CA GLU A 164 -18.65 22.52 -20.53
C GLU A 164 -18.33 24.02 -20.54
N THR A 165 -17.54 24.46 -21.53
CA THR A 165 -17.39 25.87 -21.83
C THR A 165 -18.73 26.38 -22.37
N GLU A 166 -19.57 26.95 -21.51
CA GLU A 166 -20.61 27.86 -21.95
C GLU A 166 -19.93 29.12 -22.50
N THR A 167 -19.73 29.13 -23.81
CA THR A 167 -19.42 30.36 -24.56
C THR A 167 -20.61 31.30 -24.49
N ASN A 168 -20.58 32.27 -23.58
CA ASN A 168 -21.39 33.48 -23.72
C ASN A 168 -20.50 34.62 -24.19
N GLY A 169 -20.49 34.81 -25.51
CA GLY A 169 -20.08 36.08 -26.08
C GLY A 169 -21.13 37.13 -25.79
N ASN A 170 -20.71 38.29 -25.30
CA ASN A 170 -21.25 39.54 -25.85
C ASN A 170 -20.27 40.69 -25.66
N ALA A 171 -20.11 41.45 -26.73
CA ALA A 171 -19.22 42.58 -26.87
C ALA A 171 -19.91 43.92 -26.52
N SER A 172 -19.06 44.92 -26.32
CA SER A 172 -19.25 46.37 -26.58
C SER A 172 -20.02 47.22 -25.56
N GLY A 173 -19.43 48.39 -25.25
CA GLY A 173 -20.12 49.54 -24.66
C GLY A 173 -19.20 50.45 -23.84
N GLU A 174 -18.71 51.52 -24.47
CA GLU A 174 -17.85 52.60 -23.93
C GLU A 174 -18.60 53.60 -23.01
N GLU A 175 -17.83 54.55 -22.44
CA GLU A 175 -18.18 55.87 -21.85
C GLU A 175 -18.68 55.88 -20.39
N ASP A 176 -18.31 56.78 -19.46
CA ASP A 176 -17.57 58.05 -19.47
C ASP A 176 -17.27 58.51 -18.01
N VAL A 177 -16.14 59.23 -17.83
CA VAL A 177 -15.89 60.43 -16.96
C VAL A 177 -16.35 60.46 -15.49
N ASP A 178 -15.41 60.63 -14.53
CA ASP A 178 -15.19 61.94 -13.85
C ASP A 178 -13.97 61.94 -12.89
N GLU A 179 -13.22 63.05 -12.91
CA GLU A 179 -12.12 63.37 -12.00
C GLU A 179 -12.67 63.99 -10.70
N ASN A 180 -12.19 63.57 -9.53
CA ASN A 180 -11.84 64.48 -8.42
C ASN A 180 -11.19 63.78 -7.20
N VAL A 181 -9.93 64.17 -6.95
CA VAL A 181 -9.37 64.70 -5.68
C VAL A 181 -9.13 63.76 -4.48
N ASP A 182 -7.82 63.56 -4.25
CA ASP A 182 -7.05 63.54 -3.00
C ASP A 182 -7.61 62.81 -1.76
N GLN A 183 -6.93 61.73 -1.33
CA GLN A 183 -5.91 61.74 -0.24
C GLN A 183 -5.62 60.32 0.28
N ILE A 184 -4.34 59.92 0.11
CA ILE A 184 -3.44 59.22 1.07
C ILE A 184 -3.86 57.82 1.58
N ASN A 185 -3.03 56.82 1.25
CA ASN A 185 -2.35 55.84 2.13
C ASN A 185 -1.42 55.03 1.19
N GLU A 186 -0.09 55.24 1.16
CA GLU A 186 0.90 54.56 2.02
C GLU A 186 0.51 53.10 2.32
N ASP A 187 0.90 52.20 1.41
CA ASP A 187 1.38 50.82 1.61
C ASP A 187 1.01 49.96 0.38
N ASP A 188 1.71 50.15 -0.75
CA ASP A 188 1.73 49.16 -1.83
C ASP A 188 2.90 48.22 -1.54
N GLU A 189 2.59 47.15 -0.83
CA GLU A 189 3.41 45.95 -0.70
C GLU A 189 3.72 45.45 -2.11
N ASP A 190 4.98 45.05 -2.33
CA ASP A 190 5.44 44.40 -3.55
C ASP A 190 4.43 43.32 -3.97
N GLU A 191 3.69 43.54 -5.06
CA GLU A 191 3.07 42.46 -5.82
C GLU A 191 4.25 41.64 -6.36
N GLU A 192 4.76 40.71 -5.55
CA GLU A 192 5.43 39.54 -6.06
C GLU A 192 4.42 38.91 -7.02
N ASP A 193 4.73 39.01 -8.32
CA ASP A 193 4.18 38.17 -9.36
C ASP A 193 4.27 36.72 -8.83
N ASP A 194 3.19 36.27 -8.20
CA ASP A 194 2.84 34.86 -8.09
C ASP A 194 2.59 34.43 -9.54
N GLU A 195 3.68 34.21 -10.28
CA GLU A 195 3.67 33.32 -11.43
C GLU A 195 3.17 32.00 -10.86
N ASP A 196 1.85 31.80 -10.98
CA ASP A 196 1.17 30.53 -10.83
C ASP A 196 2.02 29.50 -11.58
N ASP A 197 2.83 28.77 -10.83
CA ASP A 197 3.57 27.61 -11.31
C ASP A 197 2.50 26.61 -11.78
N ASP A 198 2.14 26.67 -13.06
CA ASP A 198 1.33 25.73 -13.85
C ASP A 198 1.99 24.31 -13.91
N LEU A 199 2.66 23.88 -12.84
CA LEU A 199 3.27 22.57 -12.68
C LEU A 199 2.32 21.56 -12.02
N ASP A 200 1.08 21.96 -11.70
CA ASP A 200 0.15 21.18 -10.86
C ASP A 200 -0.70 20.11 -11.59
N ASP A 201 -0.52 19.91 -12.89
CA ASP A 201 -1.33 18.94 -13.66
C ASP A 201 -0.71 17.55 -13.86
N PHE A 202 0.55 17.33 -13.49
CA PHE A 202 1.18 16.00 -13.59
C PHE A 202 1.13 15.23 -12.26
N ILE A 203 0.08 14.43 -12.07
CA ILE A 203 0.04 13.44 -10.98
C ILE A 203 1.14 12.42 -11.24
N ARG A 204 2.23 12.48 -10.46
CA ARG A 204 3.31 11.50 -10.52
C ARG A 204 2.91 10.23 -9.78
N TRP A 205 2.49 9.22 -10.54
CA TRP A 205 2.25 7.90 -9.98
C TRP A 205 3.56 7.22 -9.58
N GLY A 206 3.46 6.31 -8.61
CA GLY A 206 4.57 5.43 -8.24
C GLY A 206 4.95 4.48 -9.38
N PRO A 207 6.13 3.85 -9.31
CA PRO A 207 6.53 2.80 -10.24
C PRO A 207 5.45 1.72 -10.36
N CYS A 208 5.36 1.11 -11.54
CA CYS A 208 4.41 0.04 -11.79
C CYS A 208 5.02 -1.20 -12.43
N TRP A 209 4.31 -2.30 -12.25
CA TRP A 209 4.62 -3.60 -12.82
C TRP A 209 3.33 -4.23 -13.35
N PRO A 210 3.38 -5.03 -14.43
CA PRO A 210 2.34 -6.01 -14.67
C PRO A 210 2.11 -6.84 -13.42
N PHE A 211 0.85 -7.13 -13.04
CA PHE A 211 0.56 -7.73 -11.73
C PHE A 211 1.32 -9.04 -11.48
N ARG A 212 1.57 -9.87 -12.52
CA ARG A 212 2.37 -11.10 -12.39
C ARG A 212 3.81 -10.79 -11.99
N ASP A 213 4.39 -9.79 -12.64
CA ASP A 213 5.77 -9.37 -12.43
C ASP A 213 5.90 -8.69 -11.05
N PHE A 214 4.87 -7.99 -10.58
CA PHE A 214 4.82 -7.44 -9.23
C PHE A 214 4.94 -8.54 -8.17
N PHE A 215 4.09 -9.56 -8.22
CA PHE A 215 4.14 -10.65 -7.23
C PHE A 215 5.41 -11.48 -7.35
N GLU A 216 5.94 -11.69 -8.56
CA GLU A 216 7.22 -12.38 -8.73
C GLU A 216 8.40 -11.55 -8.20
N MET A 217 8.36 -10.22 -8.36
CA MET A 217 9.32 -9.30 -7.74
C MET A 217 9.30 -9.45 -6.22
N LEU A 218 8.12 -9.45 -5.58
CA LEU A 218 8.00 -9.66 -4.13
C LEU A 218 8.60 -11.01 -3.72
N LYS A 219 8.25 -12.10 -4.42
CA LYS A 219 8.83 -13.43 -4.16
C LYS A 219 10.35 -13.42 -4.29
N SER A 220 10.90 -12.73 -5.29
CA SER A 220 12.35 -12.59 -5.46
C SER A 220 13.00 -11.95 -4.24
N GLN A 221 12.39 -10.89 -3.69
CA GLN A 221 12.88 -10.25 -2.47
C GLN A 221 12.90 -11.22 -1.27
N PHE A 222 11.89 -12.09 -1.13
CA PHE A 222 11.88 -13.14 -0.11
C PHE A 222 12.93 -14.25 -0.35
N ARG A 223 13.11 -14.70 -1.60
CA ARG A 223 14.12 -15.74 -1.94
C ARG A 223 15.54 -15.27 -1.67
N GLU A 224 15.80 -13.97 -1.89
CA GLU A 224 17.08 -13.34 -1.58
C GLU A 224 17.23 -13.01 -0.09
N LEU A 225 16.15 -13.06 0.68
CA LEU A 225 16.06 -12.59 2.06
C LEU A 225 16.37 -11.08 2.18
N ASN A 226 16.01 -10.33 1.15
CA ASN A 226 15.86 -8.88 1.23
C ASN A 226 14.61 -8.53 2.05
N PHE A 227 13.55 -9.34 1.89
CA PHE A 227 12.42 -9.45 2.81
C PHE A 227 12.51 -10.80 3.54
N PHE A 228 12.23 -10.81 4.84
CA PHE A 228 12.24 -12.03 5.62
C PHE A 228 11.23 -11.94 6.76
N ALA A 229 10.56 -13.05 7.05
CA ALA A 229 9.68 -13.14 8.21
C ALA A 229 10.51 -13.43 9.46
N LYS A 230 10.33 -12.63 10.51
CA LYS A 230 10.99 -12.87 11.81
C LYS A 230 10.12 -13.73 12.75
N ASP A 231 8.84 -13.87 12.44
CA ASP A 231 7.89 -14.77 13.08
C ASP A 231 6.78 -15.14 12.08
N ALA A 232 5.68 -15.75 12.54
CA ALA A 232 4.57 -16.17 11.65
C ALA A 232 3.72 -15.01 11.11
N TYR A 233 3.94 -13.78 11.60
CA TYR A 233 3.09 -12.61 11.35
C TYR A 233 3.85 -11.43 10.75
N GLN A 234 5.12 -11.25 11.10
CA GLN A 234 5.84 -10.02 10.77
C GLN A 234 6.97 -10.26 9.80
N VAL A 235 7.01 -9.40 8.78
CA VAL A 235 8.03 -9.35 7.74
C VAL A 235 8.87 -8.09 7.96
N VAL A 236 10.18 -8.24 7.81
CA VAL A 236 11.15 -7.16 7.92
C VAL A 236 11.98 -7.14 6.65
N ASP A 237 12.35 -5.96 6.17
CA ASP A 237 13.35 -5.82 5.12
C ASP A 237 14.73 -5.51 5.71
N LYS A 238 15.77 -5.81 4.93
CA LYS A 238 17.16 -5.63 5.36
C LYS A 238 17.66 -4.19 5.40
N TRP A 239 16.89 -3.22 4.88
CA TRP A 239 17.30 -1.82 4.73
C TRP A 239 16.72 -0.94 5.84
N THR A 240 15.57 -1.31 6.37
CA THR A 240 14.95 -0.63 7.50
C THR A 240 15.84 -0.76 8.73
N ASN A 241 16.06 0.37 9.40
CA ASN A 241 16.86 0.43 10.63
C ASN A 241 16.00 0.72 11.87
N THR A 242 14.70 0.97 11.69
CA THR A 242 13.75 1.28 12.76
C THR A 242 12.35 0.80 12.36
N THR A 243 11.63 0.12 13.23
CA THR A 243 10.19 -0.06 13.07
C THR A 243 9.44 0.93 13.98
N PRO A 244 8.26 1.43 13.58
CA PRO A 244 7.46 2.35 14.40
C PRO A 244 7.05 1.76 15.76
N ILE A 245 6.94 0.42 15.83
CA ILE A 245 6.44 -0.31 17.00
C ILE A 245 7.59 -0.78 17.90
N ASP A 246 8.66 -1.32 17.32
CA ASP A 246 9.76 -1.94 18.07
C ASP A 246 10.97 -1.02 18.25
N GLY A 247 11.02 0.12 17.55
CA GLY A 247 12.17 1.02 17.56
C GLY A 247 13.30 0.50 16.67
N PRO A 248 14.58 0.81 16.99
CA PRO A 248 15.72 0.44 16.14
C PRO A 248 15.82 -1.08 15.92
N ILE A 249 16.00 -1.48 14.66
CA ILE A 249 16.33 -2.85 14.31
C ILE A 249 17.71 -3.18 14.90
N LEU A 250 17.76 -4.29 15.62
CA LEU A 250 18.93 -4.65 16.42
C LEU A 250 20.11 -5.03 15.53
N GLU A 251 21.29 -4.54 15.90
CA GLU A 251 22.53 -4.85 15.18
C GLU A 251 22.72 -6.37 15.11
N GLY A 252 22.94 -6.89 13.90
CA GLY A 252 23.13 -8.32 13.66
C GLY A 252 21.84 -9.15 13.53
N LEU A 253 20.65 -8.57 13.74
CA LEU A 253 19.37 -9.29 13.55
C LEU A 253 19.24 -9.84 12.14
N VAL A 254 19.44 -8.99 11.12
CA VAL A 254 19.33 -9.35 9.70
C VAL A 254 20.25 -10.52 9.38
N ALA A 255 21.54 -10.43 9.75
CA ALA A 255 22.52 -11.46 9.47
C ALA A 255 22.20 -12.78 10.18
N MET A 256 21.70 -12.71 11.43
CA MET A 256 21.28 -13.88 12.19
C MET A 256 20.10 -14.58 11.50
N VAL A 257 19.02 -13.85 11.19
CA VAL A 257 17.82 -14.45 10.58
C VAL A 257 18.15 -15.03 9.21
N GLN A 258 18.92 -14.30 8.39
CA GLN A 258 19.36 -14.80 7.09
C GLN A 258 20.13 -16.11 7.21
N ALA A 259 21.07 -16.21 8.16
CA ALA A 259 21.85 -17.43 8.37
C ALA A 259 20.97 -18.62 8.79
N ILE A 260 19.92 -18.40 9.60
CA ILE A 260 18.98 -19.44 10.02
C ILE A 260 18.18 -19.95 8.82
N TYR A 261 17.56 -19.05 8.03
CA TYR A 261 16.82 -19.44 6.82
C TYR A 261 17.66 -20.30 5.87
N ARG A 262 18.91 -19.89 5.59
CA ARG A 262 19.81 -20.63 4.71
C ARG A 262 20.18 -22.01 5.27
N ARG A 263 20.43 -22.11 6.58
CA ARG A 263 20.70 -23.40 7.26
C ARG A 263 19.52 -24.35 7.21
N HIS A 264 18.31 -23.81 7.17
CA HIS A 264 17.07 -24.58 7.06
C HIS A 264 16.64 -24.87 5.63
N GLY A 265 17.45 -24.53 4.61
CA GLY A 265 17.22 -24.93 3.23
C GLY A 265 16.57 -23.86 2.35
N TRP A 266 16.33 -22.65 2.86
CA TRP A 266 15.76 -21.57 2.04
C TRP A 266 16.74 -21.10 0.93
N PRO A 267 16.30 -20.92 -0.33
CA PRO A 267 14.91 -20.81 -0.81
C PRO A 267 14.39 -22.07 -1.51
N ASP A 268 15.08 -23.21 -1.37
CA ASP A 268 14.63 -24.47 -1.96
C ASP A 268 13.52 -25.06 -1.11
N VAL A 269 12.26 -24.83 -1.52
CA VAL A 269 11.06 -25.28 -0.81
C VAL A 269 11.07 -26.81 -0.58
N SER A 270 11.74 -27.59 -1.42
CA SER A 270 11.85 -29.04 -1.24
C SER A 270 12.75 -29.45 -0.08
N GLN A 271 13.67 -28.57 0.33
CA GLN A 271 14.62 -28.78 1.43
C GLN A 271 14.30 -27.91 2.65
N TYR A 272 13.42 -26.92 2.48
CA TYR A 272 13.11 -25.93 3.49
C TYR A 272 12.32 -26.52 4.66
N ARG A 273 12.87 -26.45 5.88
CA ARG A 273 12.23 -26.91 7.12
C ARG A 273 11.60 -25.73 7.85
N LYS A 274 10.38 -25.35 7.42
CA LYS A 274 9.64 -24.18 7.90
C LYS A 274 9.53 -24.12 9.42
N GLU A 275 9.01 -25.17 10.04
CA GLU A 275 8.71 -25.18 11.47
C GLU A 275 9.99 -25.10 12.32
N GLU A 276 11.05 -25.82 11.91
CA GLU A 276 12.35 -25.76 12.57
C GLU A 276 13.01 -24.39 12.42
N CYS A 277 12.89 -23.77 11.23
CA CYS A 277 13.42 -22.44 10.96
C CYS A 277 12.79 -21.38 11.85
N LEU A 278 11.45 -21.31 11.89
CA LEU A 278 10.73 -20.33 12.71
C LEU A 278 10.96 -20.55 14.20
N ALA A 279 11.03 -21.82 14.65
CA ALA A 279 11.34 -22.13 16.05
C ALA A 279 12.75 -21.68 16.45
N GLU A 280 13.74 -21.84 15.56
CA GLU A 280 15.10 -21.37 15.81
C GLU A 280 15.19 -19.84 15.82
N ILE A 281 14.51 -19.15 14.88
CA ILE A 281 14.45 -17.68 14.90
C ILE A 281 13.86 -17.19 16.22
N LYS A 282 12.72 -17.74 16.64
CA LYS A 282 12.08 -17.38 17.91
C LYS A 282 13.04 -17.56 19.09
N LYS A 283 13.68 -18.73 19.18
CA LYS A 283 14.65 -19.03 20.24
C LYS A 283 15.80 -18.02 20.27
N GLU A 284 16.40 -17.72 19.12
CA GLU A 284 17.53 -16.80 19.01
C GLU A 284 17.12 -15.36 19.33
N LEU A 285 15.89 -14.96 18.95
CA LEU A 285 15.30 -13.69 19.35
C LEU A 285 15.11 -13.61 20.87
N ASP A 286 14.57 -14.64 21.49
CA ASP A 286 14.33 -14.69 22.94
C ASP A 286 15.65 -14.66 23.74
N GLU A 287 16.69 -15.36 23.27
CA GLU A 287 17.99 -15.45 23.94
C GLU A 287 18.84 -14.18 23.78
N LYS A 288 18.90 -13.61 22.57
CA LYS A 288 19.77 -12.45 22.26
C LYS A 288 19.09 -11.12 22.48
N PHE A 289 17.76 -11.08 22.37
CA PHE A 289 16.98 -9.85 22.37
C PHE A 289 15.76 -9.94 23.32
N PRO A 290 15.96 -10.24 24.62
CA PRO A 290 14.88 -10.53 25.58
C PRO A 290 13.91 -9.37 25.83
N ARG A 291 14.23 -8.14 25.44
CA ARG A 291 13.28 -7.00 25.49
C ARG A 291 12.15 -7.10 24.45
N HIS A 292 12.31 -7.92 23.41
CA HIS A 292 11.29 -8.15 22.38
C HIS A 292 10.56 -9.49 22.52
N ALA A 293 11.03 -10.39 23.40
CA ALA A 293 10.35 -11.66 23.72
C ALA A 293 8.94 -11.45 24.33
N GLY A 294 8.74 -10.34 25.07
CA GLY A 294 7.56 -10.09 25.89
C GLY A 294 6.30 -9.58 25.18
N TYR A 295 6.29 -9.43 23.86
CA TYR A 295 5.09 -8.96 23.14
C TYR A 295 4.18 -10.11 22.68
N TYR A 296 4.74 -11.29 22.39
CA TYR A 296 4.03 -12.36 21.66
C TYR A 296 3.28 -13.38 22.54
N ASP A 297 3.58 -13.45 23.84
CA ASP A 297 2.81 -14.30 24.77
C ASP A 297 1.36 -13.80 24.98
N ARG A 298 1.02 -12.60 24.49
CA ARG A 298 -0.33 -12.01 24.60
C ARG A 298 -1.27 -12.31 23.43
N CYS A 299 -0.78 -12.92 22.34
CA CYS A 299 -1.59 -13.24 21.16
C CYS A 299 -1.94 -14.72 21.04
N LEU A 300 -1.42 -15.58 21.93
CA LEU A 300 -1.69 -17.02 21.99
C LEU A 300 -2.46 -17.44 23.25
N ALA A 301 -2.95 -16.48 24.04
CA ALA A 301 -3.74 -16.72 25.27
C ALA A 301 -5.23 -16.45 25.04
#